data_AF-A0A377PG14-F1
#
_entry.id   AF-A0A377PG14-F1
#
_cell.length_a   1.000
_cell.length_b   1.000
_cell.length_c   1.000
_cell.angle_alpha   90.00
_cell.angle_beta   90.00
_cell.angle_gamma   90.00
#
_symmetry.space_group_name_H-M   'P 1'
#
loop_
_entity.id
_entity.type
_entity.pdbx_description
1 polymer ?
#
loop_
_entity_poly.entity_id
_entity_poly.type
_entity_poly.pdbx_seq_one_letter_code
_entity_poly.pdbx_strand_id
1 'polypeptide(L)'
;MVLLPAMLVLLQSRAGYIGAIAVVLINFLLRVRNQPRRTTAFVGLIISGILLGYTLLVGAELVIPVSHDGSNLERWKILQITLAMIMNHPILGWGYGSFEYSFAHFALGMTPPITGMGVITHPHNELLFGWVEGGVAALAGYIFLATAYFRLMVLAWRRTDKSLFTLWLLMLPFAVHTQLEYPFYMSTGHWLIFLLLLSLTDSALSKPRVVTKPKIAGTIRAVSLAGACGGLGIMLSTLQTQVLLTKAEQLQLRQVNIDFPRLEQQFWQPWIFQERIEYDRQVNQLLQYNVSRDPKILQSYITWSQQYLSHHVDKNVYAYRIAILSFSNKADEAEKQRHEASLIFSHDPRFQNSIAITSREVE
;
A
#
# COMPACT_ATOMS: atom_id res chain seq x y z
N MET A 1 23.79 7.88 -10.19
CA MET A 1 23.30 9.27 -10.07
C MET A 1 22.39 9.66 -11.24
N VAL A 2 22.70 9.29 -12.49
CA VAL A 2 21.86 9.55 -13.69
C VAL A 2 20.56 8.72 -13.71
N LEU A 3 20.61 7.47 -13.23
CA LEU A 3 19.48 6.54 -13.28
C LEU A 3 18.28 6.98 -12.43
N LEU A 4 18.50 7.60 -11.27
CA LEU A 4 17.41 8.05 -10.39
C LEU A 4 16.54 9.13 -11.05
N PRO A 5 17.08 10.25 -11.57
CA PRO A 5 16.31 11.22 -12.33
C PRO A 5 15.70 10.63 -13.61
N ALA A 6 16.38 9.71 -14.30
CA ALA A 6 15.81 9.01 -15.46
C ALA A 6 14.56 8.19 -15.08
N MET A 7 14.64 7.42 -13.98
CA MET A 7 13.51 6.66 -13.44
C MET A 7 12.38 7.58 -12.99
N LEU A 8 12.69 8.72 -12.36
CA LEU A 8 11.69 9.70 -11.94
C LEU A 8 10.90 10.26 -13.13
N VAL A 9 11.59 10.54 -14.24
CA VAL A 9 10.96 10.96 -15.50
C VAL A 9 10.05 9.86 -16.07
N LEU A 10 10.53 8.62 -16.10
CA LEU A 10 9.77 7.47 -16.59
C LEU A 10 8.51 7.20 -15.74
N LEU A 11 8.60 7.39 -14.42
CA LEU A 11 7.50 7.17 -13.48
C LEU A 11 6.45 8.29 -13.50
N GLN A 12 6.76 9.47 -14.04
CA GLN A 12 5.88 10.65 -14.10
C GLN A 12 5.22 11.04 -12.75
N SER A 13 5.83 10.71 -11.59
CA SER A 13 5.26 10.96 -10.26
C SER A 13 5.39 12.43 -9.84
N ARG A 14 4.25 13.10 -9.61
CA ARG A 14 4.19 14.50 -9.15
C ARG A 14 4.80 14.68 -7.76
N ALA A 15 4.51 13.80 -6.80
CA ALA A 15 5.10 13.90 -5.47
C ALA A 15 6.62 13.62 -5.51
N GLY A 16 7.04 12.69 -6.36
CA GLY A 16 8.44 12.41 -6.61
C GLY A 16 9.19 13.64 -7.14
N TYR A 17 8.58 14.39 -8.09
CA TYR A 17 9.17 15.63 -8.59
C TYR A 17 9.28 16.71 -7.51
N ILE A 18 8.26 16.90 -6.68
CA ILE A 18 8.30 17.88 -5.58
C ILE A 18 9.46 17.57 -4.63
N GLY A 19 9.57 16.30 -4.20
CA GLY A 19 10.67 15.85 -3.36
C GLY A 19 12.03 16.07 -4.02
N ALA A 20 12.19 15.68 -5.29
CA ALA A 20 13.44 15.84 -6.03
C ALA A 20 13.83 17.30 -6.22
N ILE A 21 12.90 18.18 -6.62
CA ILE A 21 13.15 19.61 -6.81
C ILE A 21 13.59 20.24 -5.49
N ALA A 22 12.93 19.91 -4.37
CA ALA A 22 13.32 20.41 -3.06
C ALA A 22 14.74 19.98 -2.70
N VAL A 23 15.10 18.70 -2.91
CA VAL A 23 16.47 18.20 -2.70
C VAL A 23 17.48 18.98 -3.54
N VAL A 24 17.21 19.15 -4.84
CA VAL A 24 18.14 19.83 -5.76
C VAL A 24 18.34 21.29 -5.38
N LEU A 25 17.25 22.02 -5.13
CA LEU A 25 17.28 23.44 -4.78
C LEU A 25 18.03 23.65 -3.46
N ILE A 26 17.71 22.87 -2.43
CA ILE A 26 18.35 22.98 -1.12
C ILE A 26 19.84 22.63 -1.20
N ASN A 27 20.22 21.58 -1.95
CA ASN A 27 21.65 21.25 -2.14
C ASN A 27 22.40 22.36 -2.88
N PHE A 28 21.78 22.92 -3.93
CA PHE A 28 22.35 24.02 -4.71
C PHE A 28 22.62 25.24 -3.82
N LEU A 29 21.61 25.69 -3.05
CA LEU A 29 21.73 26.83 -2.15
C LEU A 29 22.82 26.64 -1.09
N LEU A 30 22.97 25.41 -0.57
CA LEU A 30 23.96 25.11 0.47
C LEU A 30 25.40 25.02 -0.05
N ARG A 31 25.60 24.59 -1.31
CA ARG A 31 26.93 24.19 -1.81
C ARG A 31 27.48 25.05 -2.93
N VAL A 32 26.67 25.87 -3.60
CA VAL A 32 27.12 26.66 -4.76
C VAL A 32 28.29 27.59 -4.41
N ARG A 33 28.29 28.19 -3.21
CA ARG A 33 29.35 29.10 -2.76
C ARG A 33 30.64 28.39 -2.34
N ASN A 34 30.52 27.23 -1.69
CA ASN A 34 31.66 26.55 -1.07
C ASN A 34 32.27 25.45 -1.96
N GLN A 35 31.47 24.83 -2.83
CA GLN A 35 31.88 23.71 -3.68
C GLN A 35 31.26 23.84 -5.09
N PRO A 36 31.58 24.90 -5.86
CA PRO A 36 30.92 25.19 -7.14
C PRO A 36 31.10 24.06 -8.15
N ARG A 37 32.31 23.51 -8.30
CA ARG A 37 32.60 22.41 -9.25
C ARG A 37 31.81 21.12 -8.96
N ARG A 38 31.60 20.78 -7.68
CA ARG A 38 30.81 19.60 -7.30
C ARG A 38 29.32 19.85 -7.51
N THR A 39 28.87 21.08 -7.24
CA THR A 39 27.49 21.49 -7.46
C THR A 39 27.14 21.48 -8.95
N THR A 40 28.01 21.99 -9.82
CA THR A 40 27.81 21.94 -11.26
C THR A 40 27.84 20.51 -11.81
N ALA A 41 28.76 19.66 -11.33
CA ALA A 41 28.77 18.24 -11.69
C ALA A 41 27.47 17.53 -11.26
N PHE A 42 26.96 17.81 -10.06
CA PHE A 42 25.70 17.25 -9.57
C PHE A 42 24.50 17.67 -10.42
N VAL A 43 24.40 18.96 -10.75
CA VAL A 43 23.37 19.48 -11.66
C VAL A 43 23.49 18.84 -13.05
N GLY A 44 24.71 18.71 -13.59
CA GLY A 44 24.96 18.05 -14.86
C GLY A 44 24.51 16.58 -14.89
N LEU A 45 24.73 15.84 -13.80
CA LEU A 45 24.27 14.45 -13.65
C LEU A 45 22.73 14.34 -13.57
N ILE A 46 22.05 15.34 -13.02
CA ILE A 46 20.59 15.37 -12.98
C ILE A 46 20.05 15.66 -14.39
N ILE A 47 20.59 16.68 -15.06
CA ILE A 47 20.18 17.04 -16.42
C ILE A 47 20.39 15.86 -17.37
N SER A 48 21.53 15.18 -17.30
CA SER A 48 21.78 14.00 -18.13
C SER A 48 20.81 12.87 -17.85
N GLY A 49 20.38 12.69 -16.59
CA GLY A 49 19.37 11.69 -16.24
C GLY A 49 17.97 12.06 -16.74
N ILE A 50 17.59 13.33 -16.64
CA ILE A 50 16.32 13.81 -17.20
C ILE A 50 16.28 13.62 -18.71
N LEU A 51 17.37 13.99 -19.41
CA LEU A 51 17.51 13.78 -20.85
C LEU A 51 17.41 12.30 -21.21
N LEU A 52 18.12 11.42 -20.49
CA LEU A 52 18.04 9.98 -20.68
C LEU A 52 16.63 9.43 -20.46
N GLY A 53 15.94 9.87 -19.40
CA GLY A 53 14.57 9.45 -19.13
C GLY A 53 13.61 9.89 -20.24
N TYR A 54 13.77 11.11 -20.74
CA TYR A 54 12.96 11.65 -21.83
C TYR A 54 13.22 10.92 -23.15
N THR A 55 14.48 10.65 -23.51
CA THR A 55 14.80 9.88 -24.73
C THR A 55 14.23 8.46 -24.67
N LEU A 56 14.22 7.84 -23.49
CA LEU A 56 13.58 6.54 -23.27
C LEU A 56 12.04 6.61 -23.40
N LEU A 57 11.39 7.64 -22.85
CA LEU A 57 9.94 7.84 -23.03
C LEU A 57 9.56 8.01 -24.50
N VAL A 58 10.33 8.83 -25.23
CA VAL A 58 10.12 9.04 -26.67
C VAL A 58 10.36 7.76 -27.46
N GLY A 59 11.45 7.04 -27.16
CA GLY A 59 11.76 5.77 -27.82
C GLY A 59 10.77 4.64 -27.51
N ALA A 60 10.04 4.73 -26.41
CA ALA A 60 9.01 3.77 -26.03
C ALA A 60 7.58 4.21 -26.43
N GLU A 61 7.42 5.35 -27.11
CA GLU A 61 6.11 5.96 -27.46
C GLU A 61 5.19 6.25 -26.24
N LEU A 62 5.76 6.31 -25.03
CA LEU A 62 5.03 6.56 -23.77
C LEU A 62 4.93 8.05 -23.43
N VAL A 63 4.95 8.92 -24.45
CA VAL A 63 5.01 10.39 -24.29
C VAL A 63 3.66 10.98 -23.86
N ILE A 64 2.58 10.20 -23.92
CA ILE A 64 1.25 10.65 -23.50
C ILE A 64 1.29 10.95 -21.99
N PRO A 65 1.11 12.20 -21.56
CA PRO A 65 1.10 12.54 -20.15
C PRO A 65 -0.10 11.86 -19.50
N VAL A 66 0.12 11.14 -18.41
CA VAL A 66 -0.96 10.57 -17.62
C VAL A 66 -1.86 11.71 -17.14
N SER A 67 -3.15 11.69 -17.44
CA SER A 67 -4.11 12.70 -16.97
C SER A 67 -4.38 12.50 -15.48
N HIS A 68 -4.17 13.53 -14.66
CA HIS A 68 -4.34 13.44 -13.21
C HIS A 68 -5.51 14.31 -12.68
N ASP A 69 -6.25 15.00 -13.54
CA ASP A 69 -7.23 16.01 -13.09
C ASP A 69 -8.47 15.40 -12.43
N GLY A 70 -8.93 14.23 -12.89
CA GLY A 70 -9.94 13.43 -12.17
C GLY A 70 -9.42 12.94 -10.81
N SER A 71 -8.12 12.64 -10.72
CA SER A 71 -7.49 12.10 -9.50
C SER A 71 -7.42 13.11 -8.36
N ASN A 72 -7.25 14.41 -8.62
CA ASN A 72 -7.12 15.40 -7.54
C ASN A 72 -8.42 15.61 -6.75
N LEU A 73 -9.56 15.69 -7.43
CA LEU A 73 -10.86 15.84 -6.78
C LEU A 73 -11.24 14.58 -6.01
N GLU A 74 -10.97 13.40 -6.58
CA GLU A 74 -11.14 12.11 -5.91
C GLU A 74 -10.29 12.01 -4.64
N ARG A 75 -8.99 12.35 -4.73
CA ARG A 75 -8.09 12.41 -3.56
C ARG A 75 -8.63 13.32 -2.48
N TRP A 76 -9.11 14.51 -2.85
CA TRP A 76 -9.67 15.44 -1.88
C TRP A 76 -10.90 14.87 -1.17
N LYS A 77 -11.82 14.23 -1.91
CA LYS A 77 -12.97 13.54 -1.32
C LYS A 77 -12.55 12.41 -0.39
N ILE A 78 -11.57 11.58 -0.79
CA ILE A 78 -11.02 10.51 0.05
C ILE A 78 -10.51 11.07 1.37
N LEU A 79 -9.77 12.18 1.35
CA LEU A 79 -9.27 12.83 2.56
C LEU A 79 -10.40 13.38 3.43
N GLN A 80 -11.44 13.98 2.85
CA GLN A 80 -12.61 14.47 3.59
C GLN A 80 -13.36 13.35 4.29
N ILE A 81 -13.59 12.22 3.60
CA ILE A 81 -14.26 11.04 4.15
C ILE A 81 -13.39 10.43 5.26
N THR A 82 -12.08 10.32 5.03
CA THR A 82 -11.13 9.80 6.04
C THR A 82 -11.14 10.66 7.31
N LEU A 83 -11.19 11.99 7.18
CA LEU A 83 -11.33 12.88 8.33
C LEU A 83 -12.66 12.67 9.05
N ALA A 84 -13.77 12.52 8.32
CA ALA A 84 -15.06 12.21 8.92
C ALA A 84 -15.06 10.86 9.66
N MET A 85 -14.39 9.84 9.11
CA MET A 85 -14.18 8.55 9.78
C MET A 85 -13.38 8.73 11.08
N ILE A 86 -12.27 9.47 11.05
CA ILE A 86 -11.47 9.79 12.23
C ILE A 86 -12.33 10.45 13.31
N MET A 87 -13.20 11.39 12.94
CA MET A 87 -14.06 12.08 13.91
C MET A 87 -15.09 11.16 14.58
N ASN A 88 -15.45 10.03 13.96
CA ASN A 88 -16.33 9.03 14.59
C ASN A 88 -15.59 8.15 15.61
N HIS A 89 -14.34 7.75 15.30
CA HIS A 89 -13.54 6.90 16.18
C HIS A 89 -12.11 7.44 16.39
N PRO A 90 -11.94 8.63 17.01
CA PRO A 90 -10.65 9.31 17.04
C PRO A 90 -9.61 8.60 17.92
N ILE A 91 -10.06 7.92 18.98
CA ILE A 91 -9.20 7.32 20.01
C ILE A 91 -8.71 5.93 19.60
N LEU A 92 -9.63 5.04 19.26
CA LEU A 92 -9.32 3.63 18.93
C LEU A 92 -9.08 3.41 17.44
N GLY A 93 -9.53 4.32 16.58
CA GLY A 93 -9.56 4.10 15.14
C GLY A 93 -10.63 3.07 14.73
N TRP A 94 -10.58 2.68 13.46
CA TRP A 94 -11.46 1.70 12.82
C TRP A 94 -10.87 0.28 12.81
N GLY A 95 -9.67 0.09 13.36
CA GLY A 95 -8.94 -1.17 13.36
C GLY A 95 -7.98 -1.29 12.18
N TYR A 96 -6.87 -2.00 12.40
CA TYR A 96 -5.85 -2.21 11.36
C TYR A 96 -6.34 -3.18 10.28
N GLY A 97 -6.09 -2.83 9.02
CA GLY A 97 -6.47 -3.64 7.87
C GLY A 97 -7.96 -3.56 7.52
N SER A 98 -8.74 -2.72 8.20
CA SER A 98 -10.18 -2.56 7.94
C SER A 98 -10.50 -1.37 7.04
N PHE A 99 -9.51 -0.54 6.69
CA PHE A 99 -9.74 0.74 6.02
C PHE A 99 -10.51 0.57 4.72
N GLU A 100 -10.12 -0.39 3.87
CA GLU A 100 -10.78 -0.62 2.58
C GLU A 100 -12.30 -0.83 2.71
N TYR A 101 -12.70 -1.78 3.56
CA TYR A 101 -14.10 -2.06 3.84
C TYR A 101 -14.79 -0.90 4.55
N SER A 102 -14.20 -0.42 5.65
CA SER A 102 -14.80 0.61 6.48
C SER A 102 -15.01 1.91 5.70
N PHE A 103 -14.07 2.28 4.84
CA PHE A 103 -14.14 3.46 4.00
C PHE A 103 -15.31 3.39 3.01
N ALA A 104 -15.42 2.27 2.27
CA ALA A 104 -16.51 2.10 1.29
C ALA A 104 -17.88 2.17 1.98
N HIS A 105 -18.05 1.47 3.10
CA HIS A 105 -19.33 1.40 3.81
C HIS A 105 -19.65 2.70 4.55
N PHE A 106 -18.64 3.38 5.09
CA PHE A 106 -18.83 4.69 5.69
C PHE A 106 -19.29 5.72 4.65
N ALA A 107 -18.67 5.72 3.46
CA ALA A 107 -19.06 6.60 2.35
C ALA A 107 -20.51 6.36 1.90
N LEU A 108 -20.95 5.10 1.83
CA LEU A 108 -22.34 4.73 1.55
C LEU A 108 -23.31 5.13 2.66
N GLY A 109 -22.85 5.18 3.92
CA GLY A 109 -23.65 5.61 5.06
C GLY A 109 -23.79 7.12 5.23
N MET A 110 -23.06 7.94 4.46
CA MET A 110 -23.16 9.40 4.52
C MET A 110 -24.50 9.91 3.98
N THR A 111 -24.86 11.15 4.31
CA THR A 111 -26.09 11.81 3.81
C THR A 111 -25.73 13.09 3.03
N PRO A 112 -25.90 13.13 1.70
CA PRO A 112 -26.29 12.02 0.82
C PRO A 112 -25.19 10.94 0.72
N PRO A 113 -25.54 9.69 0.32
CA PRO A 113 -24.58 8.60 0.18
C PRO A 113 -23.59 8.90 -0.96
N ILE A 114 -22.31 8.58 -0.74
CA ILE A 114 -21.26 8.76 -1.74
C ILE A 114 -21.00 7.42 -2.42
N THR A 115 -21.42 7.30 -3.68
CA THR A 115 -21.34 6.07 -4.48
C THR A 115 -20.24 6.15 -5.54
N GLY A 116 -19.85 5.00 -6.09
CA GLY A 116 -19.00 4.93 -7.28
C GLY A 116 -17.52 5.20 -7.06
N MET A 117 -17.06 5.17 -5.81
CA MET A 117 -15.65 5.42 -5.45
C MET A 117 -14.75 4.20 -5.70
N GLY A 118 -15.33 3.02 -5.93
CA GLY A 118 -14.57 1.79 -6.17
C GLY A 118 -13.78 1.33 -4.94
N VAL A 119 -12.65 0.64 -5.19
CA VAL A 119 -11.77 0.11 -4.14
C VAL A 119 -10.75 1.17 -3.74
N ILE A 120 -10.85 1.67 -2.51
CA ILE A 120 -9.88 2.60 -1.93
C ILE A 120 -9.19 1.92 -0.76
N THR A 121 -7.92 1.55 -0.95
CA THR A 121 -7.17 0.76 0.05
C THR A 121 -6.44 1.60 1.08
N HIS A 122 -6.26 2.89 0.83
CA HIS A 122 -5.58 3.81 1.74
C HIS A 122 -5.99 5.25 1.44
N PRO A 123 -5.96 6.15 2.43
CA PRO A 123 -5.92 7.57 2.17
C PRO A 123 -4.50 7.90 1.67
N HIS A 124 -4.38 8.79 0.70
CA HIS A 124 -3.10 9.23 0.13
C HIS A 124 -2.26 10.09 1.10
N ASN A 125 -2.32 9.80 2.39
CA ASN A 125 -1.62 10.46 3.48
C ASN A 125 -1.35 9.46 4.62
N GLU A 126 -0.09 9.11 4.84
CA GLU A 126 0.35 8.16 5.87
C GLU A 126 -0.12 8.52 7.29
N LEU A 127 -0.08 9.80 7.68
CA LEU A 127 -0.45 10.21 9.03
C LEU A 127 -1.95 10.02 9.28
N LEU A 128 -2.78 10.41 8.31
CA LEU A 128 -4.22 10.17 8.38
C LEU A 128 -4.54 8.68 8.30
N PHE A 129 -3.78 7.90 7.53
CA PHE A 129 -3.95 6.45 7.46
C PHE A 129 -3.70 5.79 8.82
N GLY A 130 -2.58 6.13 9.46
CA GLY A 130 -2.27 5.66 10.79
C GLY A 130 -3.34 6.04 11.81
N TRP A 131 -3.83 7.28 11.76
CA TRP A 131 -4.85 7.76 12.69
C TRP A 131 -6.20 7.08 12.48
N VAL A 132 -6.68 6.94 11.24
CA VAL A 132 -7.99 6.33 10.99
C VAL A 132 -8.02 4.86 11.40
N GLU A 133 -6.94 4.10 11.21
CA GLU A 133 -6.89 2.67 11.59
C GLU A 133 -6.57 2.46 13.07
N GLY A 134 -5.48 3.08 13.57
CA GLY A 134 -4.93 2.82 14.89
C GLY A 134 -5.20 3.92 15.93
N GLY A 135 -5.98 4.93 15.60
CA GLY A 135 -6.42 5.97 16.52
C GLY A 135 -5.29 6.84 17.06
N VAL A 136 -5.48 7.36 18.29
CA VAL A 136 -4.50 8.23 18.96
C VAL A 136 -3.18 7.50 19.22
N ALA A 137 -3.20 6.19 19.46
CA ALA A 137 -1.99 5.42 19.71
C ALA A 137 -1.06 5.42 18.48
N ALA A 138 -1.61 5.13 17.30
CA ALA A 138 -0.85 5.20 16.05
C ALA A 138 -0.42 6.64 15.73
N LEU A 139 -1.33 7.61 15.87
CA LEU A 139 -1.02 9.02 15.67
C LEU A 139 0.15 9.49 16.55
N ALA A 140 0.19 9.09 17.82
CA ALA A 140 1.28 9.42 18.73
C ALA A 140 2.63 8.84 18.24
N GLY A 141 2.63 7.62 17.70
CA GLY A 141 3.81 7.02 17.06
C GLY A 141 4.31 7.82 15.85
N TYR A 142 3.40 8.24 14.97
CA TYR A 142 3.75 9.10 13.83
C TYR A 142 4.23 10.49 14.24
N ILE A 143 3.61 11.10 15.24
CA ILE A 143 4.08 12.38 15.81
C ILE A 143 5.47 12.22 16.42
N PHE A 144 5.74 11.11 17.12
CA PHE A 144 7.07 10.82 17.65
C PHE A 144 8.12 10.70 16.52
N LEU A 145 7.80 9.99 15.44
CA LEU A 145 8.68 9.89 14.27
C LEU A 145 8.88 11.25 13.58
N ALA A 146 7.82 12.03 13.41
CA ALA A 146 7.88 13.37 12.82
C ALA A 146 8.74 14.31 13.67
N THR A 147 8.55 14.32 14.99
CA THR A 147 9.38 15.12 15.90
C THR A 147 10.85 14.69 15.87
N ALA A 148 11.16 13.40 15.80
CA ALA A 148 12.52 12.92 15.60
C ALA A 148 13.10 13.42 14.27
N TYR A 149 12.36 13.27 13.17
CA TYR A 149 12.76 13.72 11.84
C TYR A 149 13.06 15.23 11.79
N PHE A 150 12.17 16.07 12.32
CA PHE A 150 12.37 17.52 12.35
C PHE A 150 13.43 17.96 13.36
N ARG A 151 13.58 17.25 14.48
CA ARG A 151 14.67 17.52 15.42
C ARG A 151 16.03 17.30 14.76
N LEU A 152 16.20 16.21 14.00
CA LEU A 152 17.43 15.94 13.26
C LEU A 152 17.70 16.99 12.19
N MET A 153 16.65 17.48 11.50
CA MET A 153 16.76 18.63 10.58
C MET A 153 17.39 19.84 11.27
N VAL A 154 16.83 20.25 12.42
CA VAL A 154 17.30 21.43 13.16
C VAL A 154 18.73 21.23 13.66
N LEU A 155 19.06 20.05 14.20
CA LEU A 155 20.39 19.73 14.68
C LEU A 155 21.43 19.73 13.55
N ALA A 156 21.10 19.11 12.41
CA ALA A 156 21.96 19.12 11.23
C ALA A 156 22.14 20.53 10.66
N TRP A 157 21.07 21.33 10.66
CA TRP A 157 21.13 22.71 10.18
C TRP A 157 22.05 23.57 11.04
N ARG A 158 22.10 23.36 12.35
CA ARG A 158 22.98 24.11 13.28
C ARG A 158 24.46 23.74 13.15
N ARG A 159 24.82 22.64 12.49
CA ARG A 159 26.23 22.27 12.28
C ARG A 159 26.88 23.16 11.23
N THR A 160 28.16 23.47 11.44
CA THR A 160 28.99 24.20 10.47
C THR A 160 29.18 23.38 9.19
N ASP A 161 29.43 22.08 9.33
CA ASP A 161 29.46 21.15 8.21
C ASP A 161 28.03 20.77 7.77
N LYS A 162 27.67 21.17 6.54
CA LYS A 162 26.37 20.90 5.91
C LYS A 162 26.30 19.52 5.24
N SER A 163 27.37 18.73 5.27
CA SER A 163 27.38 17.35 4.81
C SER A 163 26.32 16.50 5.53
N LEU A 164 26.17 16.69 6.85
CA LEU A 164 25.19 15.99 7.67
C LEU A 164 23.75 16.40 7.36
N PHE A 165 23.53 17.65 6.98
CA PHE A 165 22.22 18.11 6.50
C PHE A 165 21.84 17.45 5.17
N THR A 166 22.83 17.01 4.37
CA THR A 166 22.58 16.28 3.13
C THR A 166 22.04 14.86 3.41
N LEU A 167 22.46 14.21 4.50
CA LEU A 167 21.88 12.92 4.90
C LEU A 167 20.39 13.06 5.26
N TRP A 168 20.05 14.15 5.97
CA TRP A 168 18.64 14.47 6.24
C TRP A 168 17.86 14.72 4.94
N LEU A 169 18.45 15.45 4.01
CA LEU A 169 17.83 15.79 2.74
C LEU A 169 17.52 14.55 1.87
N LEU A 170 18.29 13.45 2.00
CA LEU A 170 18.01 12.19 1.32
C LEU A 170 16.69 11.53 1.76
N MET A 171 16.23 11.84 2.98
CA MET A 171 14.96 11.32 3.51
C MET A 171 13.75 12.14 3.02
N LEU A 172 13.95 13.36 2.53
CA LEU A 172 12.86 14.27 2.16
C LEU A 172 11.95 13.70 1.05
N PRO A 173 12.45 13.10 -0.05
CA PRO A 173 11.58 12.53 -1.08
C PRO A 173 10.69 11.43 -0.54
N PHE A 174 11.19 10.59 0.38
CA PHE A 174 10.41 9.55 1.03
C PHE A 174 9.30 10.15 1.89
N ALA A 175 9.63 11.14 2.73
CA ALA A 175 8.65 11.82 3.56
C ALA A 175 7.56 12.52 2.71
N VAL A 176 7.94 13.21 1.64
CA VAL A 176 6.97 13.86 0.74
C VAL A 176 6.09 12.85 0.02
N HIS A 177 6.67 11.76 -0.48
CA HIS A 177 5.93 10.75 -1.23
C HIS A 177 4.89 10.04 -0.36
N THR A 178 5.22 9.71 0.90
CA THR A 178 4.26 9.05 1.79
C THR A 178 3.14 9.94 2.31
N GLN A 179 3.33 11.25 2.31
CA GLN A 179 2.26 12.19 2.66
C GLN A 179 1.33 12.55 1.50
N LEU A 180 1.70 12.26 0.24
CA LEU A 180 0.99 12.74 -0.95
C LEU A 180 0.51 11.64 -1.90
N GLU A 181 1.11 10.46 -1.86
CA GLU A 181 0.82 9.37 -2.81
C GLU A 181 0.55 8.05 -2.08
N TYR A 182 1.60 7.33 -1.66
CA TYR A 182 1.48 5.96 -1.17
C TYR A 182 2.09 5.78 0.23
N PRO A 183 1.39 5.07 1.13
CA PRO A 183 1.88 4.81 2.47
C PRO A 183 3.12 3.91 2.47
N PHE A 184 3.93 3.98 3.53
CA PHE A 184 5.12 3.13 3.69
C PHE A 184 4.80 1.64 3.70
N TYR A 185 3.58 1.26 4.11
CA TYR A 185 3.09 -0.11 4.08
C TYR A 185 3.16 -0.74 2.68
N MET A 186 3.00 0.04 1.61
CA MET A 186 3.10 -0.46 0.23
C MET A 186 4.55 -0.76 -0.18
N SER A 187 5.54 -0.28 0.57
CA SER A 187 6.95 -0.60 0.30
C SER A 187 7.80 -0.62 1.57
N THR A 188 7.88 -1.81 2.17
CA THR A 188 8.77 -2.11 3.31
C THR A 188 10.23 -1.70 3.03
N GLY A 189 10.69 -1.81 1.78
CA GLY A 189 12.04 -1.38 1.39
C GLY A 189 12.26 0.12 1.60
N HIS A 190 11.32 0.97 1.14
CA HIS A 190 11.40 2.42 1.33
C HIS A 190 11.34 2.78 2.82
N TRP A 191 10.52 2.08 3.59
CA TRP A 191 10.44 2.25 5.04
C TRP A 191 11.76 1.93 5.75
N LEU A 192 12.37 0.78 5.45
CA LEU A 192 13.64 0.38 6.06
C LEU A 192 14.79 1.32 5.68
N ILE A 193 14.84 1.78 4.43
CA ILE A 193 15.82 2.77 3.99
C ILE A 193 15.63 4.09 4.73
N PHE A 194 14.38 4.56 4.89
CA PHE A 194 14.07 5.76 5.65
C PHE A 194 14.54 5.65 7.11
N LEU A 195 14.23 4.55 7.80
CA LEU A 195 14.68 4.29 9.17
C LEU A 195 16.21 4.17 9.29
N LEU A 196 16.86 3.54 8.32
CA LEU A 196 18.32 3.45 8.27
C LEU A 196 18.94 4.85 8.13
N LEU A 197 18.46 5.67 7.20
CA LEU A 197 18.93 7.04 7.02
C LEU A 197 18.68 7.89 8.26
N LEU A 198 17.54 7.71 8.93
CA LEU A 198 17.21 8.38 10.18
C LEU A 198 18.22 8.01 11.28
N SER A 199 18.50 6.72 11.44
CA SER A 199 19.48 6.17 12.40
C SER A 199 20.91 6.63 12.12
N LEU A 200 21.34 6.61 10.85
CA LEU A 200 22.66 7.12 10.44
C LEU A 200 22.79 8.62 10.70
N THR A 201 21.75 9.39 10.42
CA THR A 201 21.72 10.84 10.67
C THR A 201 21.80 11.13 12.17
N ASP A 202 21.04 10.42 13.00
CA ASP A 202 21.10 10.57 14.45
C ASP A 202 22.47 10.20 15.02
N SER A 203 23.03 9.06 14.56
CA SER A 203 24.35 8.59 14.98
C SER A 203 25.46 9.58 14.62
N ALA A 204 25.37 10.23 13.46
CA ALA A 204 26.36 11.21 13.01
C ALA A 204 26.23 12.57 13.72
N LEU A 205 25.02 12.94 14.18
CA LEU A 205 24.77 14.21 14.88
C LEU A 205 24.99 14.12 16.38
N SER A 206 24.78 12.94 16.95
CA SER A 206 24.95 12.67 18.37
C SER A 206 26.42 12.75 18.78
N LYS A 207 26.70 13.46 19.86
CA LYS A 207 28.03 13.37 20.49
C LYS A 207 28.12 12.00 21.18
N PRO A 208 29.23 11.25 21.04
CA PRO A 208 29.40 10.03 21.79
C PRO A 208 29.34 10.36 23.28
N ARG A 209 28.21 10.00 23.91
CA ARG A 209 28.07 10.08 25.35
C ARG A 209 28.67 8.80 25.88
N VAL A 210 29.71 8.90 26.71
CA VAL A 210 30.22 7.73 27.44
C VAL A 210 29.17 7.38 28.49
N VAL A 211 28.19 6.59 28.07
CA VAL A 211 27.25 5.95 28.98
C VAL A 211 27.96 4.69 29.47
N THR A 212 28.10 4.54 30.78
CA THR A 212 28.51 3.25 31.37
C THR A 212 27.65 2.15 30.75
N LYS A 213 28.27 1.12 30.17
CA LYS A 213 27.55 0.03 29.52
C LYS A 213 26.45 -0.46 30.48
N PRO A 214 25.15 -0.34 30.12
CA PRO A 214 24.10 -0.84 30.99
C PRO A 214 24.34 -2.34 31.16
N LYS A 215 24.11 -2.87 32.37
CA LYS A 215 24.29 -4.31 32.66
C LYS A 215 23.52 -5.21 31.67
N ILE A 216 22.46 -4.67 31.06
CA ILE A 216 21.55 -5.34 30.12
C ILE A 216 22.02 -5.24 28.65
N ALA A 217 23.14 -4.57 28.35
CA ALA A 217 23.61 -4.37 26.97
C ALA A 217 23.82 -5.69 26.19
N GLY A 218 24.29 -6.74 26.86
CA GLY A 218 24.42 -8.08 26.27
C GLY A 218 23.07 -8.67 25.89
N THR A 219 22.09 -8.56 26.79
CA THR A 219 20.71 -9.00 26.56
C THR A 219 20.05 -8.23 25.41
N ILE A 220 20.20 -6.90 25.37
CA ILE A 220 19.65 -6.08 24.27
C ILE A 220 20.21 -6.55 22.93
N ARG A 221 21.53 -6.76 22.84
CA ARG A 221 22.16 -7.26 21.61
C ARG A 221 21.68 -8.65 21.22
N ALA A 222 21.58 -9.57 22.17
CA ALA A 222 21.10 -10.92 21.93
C ALA A 222 19.65 -10.92 21.45
N VAL A 223 18.78 -10.13 22.09
CA VAL A 223 17.37 -9.96 21.69
C VAL A 223 17.26 -9.30 20.32
N SER A 224 18.04 -8.26 20.04
CA SER A 224 18.05 -7.61 18.72
C SER A 224 18.53 -8.55 17.62
N LEU A 225 19.57 -9.35 17.88
CA LEU A 225 20.08 -10.33 16.93
C LEU A 225 19.06 -11.45 16.70
N ALA A 226 18.46 -11.99 17.77
CA ALA A 226 17.40 -12.99 17.68
C ALA A 226 16.20 -12.45 16.90
N GLY A 227 15.79 -11.20 17.16
CA GLY A 227 14.73 -10.52 16.43
C GLY A 227 15.06 -10.32 14.95
N ALA A 228 16.29 -9.93 14.63
CA ALA A 228 16.74 -9.79 13.24
C ALA A 228 16.78 -11.15 12.51
N CYS A 229 17.29 -12.21 13.14
CA CYS A 229 17.29 -13.56 12.59
C CYS A 229 15.87 -14.10 12.40
N GLY A 230 14.98 -13.89 13.38
CA GLY A 230 13.57 -14.26 13.27
C GLY A 230 12.86 -13.52 12.15
N GLY A 231 13.08 -12.20 12.05
CA GLY A 231 12.56 -11.37 10.96
C GLY A 231 13.05 -11.84 9.58
N LEU A 232 14.34 -12.16 9.44
CA LEU A 232 14.88 -12.74 8.20
C LEU A 232 14.25 -14.09 7.87
N GLY A 233 14.01 -14.95 8.86
CA GLY A 233 13.31 -16.22 8.67
C GLY A 233 11.90 -16.03 8.09
N ILE A 234 11.15 -15.07 8.63
CA ILE A 234 9.81 -14.68 8.13
C ILE A 234 9.92 -14.08 6.72
N MET A 235 10.90 -13.21 6.44
CA MET A 235 11.09 -12.62 5.11
C MET A 235 11.43 -13.67 4.05
N LEU A 236 12.20 -14.69 4.40
CA LEU A 236 12.53 -15.79 3.50
C LEU A 236 11.33 -16.69 3.22
N SER A 237 10.56 -17.04 4.25
CA SER A 237 9.35 -17.87 4.09
C SER A 237 8.27 -17.15 3.28
N THR A 238 8.08 -15.86 3.52
CA THR A 238 7.16 -15.01 2.76
C THR A 238 7.58 -14.88 1.30
N LEU A 239 8.87 -14.65 1.03
CA LEU A 239 9.38 -14.62 -0.35
C LEU A 239 9.16 -15.95 -1.08
N GLN A 240 9.44 -17.07 -0.42
CA GLN A 240 9.23 -18.40 -0.98
C GLN A 240 7.75 -18.65 -1.32
N THR A 241 6.85 -18.31 -0.41
CA THR A 241 5.40 -18.43 -0.61
C THR A 241 4.92 -17.58 -1.78
N GLN A 242 5.35 -16.31 -1.85
CA GLN A 242 4.98 -15.39 -2.92
C GLN A 242 5.47 -15.85 -4.30
N VAL A 243 6.69 -16.38 -4.40
CA VAL A 243 7.23 -16.93 -5.65
C VAL A 243 6.40 -18.12 -6.13
N LEU A 244 6.02 -19.02 -5.21
CA LEU A 244 5.21 -20.19 -5.52
C LEU A 244 3.78 -19.81 -5.97
N LEU A 245 3.12 -18.91 -5.24
CA LEU A 245 1.78 -18.41 -5.60
C LEU A 245 1.79 -17.68 -6.94
N THR A 246 2.74 -16.77 -7.16
CA THR A 246 2.88 -16.06 -8.44
C THR A 246 3.07 -17.03 -9.60
N LYS A 247 3.89 -18.08 -9.42
CA LYS A 247 4.08 -19.11 -10.45
C LYS A 247 2.80 -19.91 -10.69
N ALA A 248 2.05 -20.23 -9.63
CA ALA A 248 0.76 -20.90 -9.75
C ALA A 248 -0.23 -20.04 -10.54
N GLU A 249 -0.41 -18.77 -10.19
CA GLU A 249 -1.29 -17.83 -10.91
C GLU A 249 -0.92 -17.73 -12.40
N GLN A 250 0.36 -17.64 -12.73
CA GLN A 250 0.82 -17.61 -14.13
C GLN A 250 0.46 -18.89 -14.90
N LEU A 251 0.52 -20.05 -14.24
CA LEU A 251 0.10 -21.32 -14.84
C LEU A 251 -1.42 -21.39 -14.99
N GLN A 252 -2.17 -20.85 -14.02
CA GLN A 252 -3.63 -20.79 -14.03
C GLN A 252 -4.13 -19.91 -15.17
N LEU A 253 -3.48 -18.77 -15.43
CA LEU A 253 -3.75 -17.90 -16.58
C LEU A 253 -3.53 -18.61 -17.91
N ARG A 254 -2.61 -19.58 -17.96
CA ARG A 254 -2.39 -20.46 -19.13
C ARG A 254 -3.34 -21.66 -19.18
N GLN A 255 -4.40 -21.64 -18.36
CA GLN A 255 -5.41 -22.70 -18.25
C GLN A 255 -4.83 -24.07 -17.87
N VAL A 256 -3.66 -24.09 -17.22
CA VAL A 256 -3.10 -25.32 -16.66
C VAL A 256 -3.81 -25.62 -15.36
N ASN A 257 -4.33 -26.85 -15.21
CA ASN A 257 -4.94 -27.27 -13.95
C ASN A 257 -3.87 -27.39 -12.85
N ILE A 258 -4.10 -26.71 -11.73
CA ILE A 258 -3.16 -26.67 -10.61
C ILE A 258 -3.71 -27.53 -9.48
N ASP A 259 -2.91 -28.49 -9.04
CA ASP A 259 -3.14 -29.22 -7.80
C ASP A 259 -2.76 -28.32 -6.62
N PHE A 260 -3.73 -27.50 -6.20
CA PHE A 260 -3.56 -26.53 -5.12
C PHE A 260 -3.20 -27.20 -3.77
N PRO A 261 -3.80 -28.34 -3.38
CA PRO A 261 -3.36 -29.09 -2.20
C PRO A 261 -1.86 -29.45 -2.20
N ARG A 262 -1.30 -29.87 -3.34
CA ARG A 262 0.15 -30.13 -3.45
C ARG A 262 0.99 -28.87 -3.40
N LEU A 263 0.47 -27.74 -3.86
CA LEU A 263 1.13 -26.44 -3.73
C LEU A 263 1.22 -26.01 -2.27
N GLU A 264 0.13 -26.18 -1.50
CA GLU A 264 0.08 -25.80 -0.08
C GLU A 264 1.09 -26.56 0.78
N GLN A 265 1.33 -27.83 0.48
CA GLN A 265 2.33 -28.65 1.17
C GLN A 265 3.76 -28.11 1.00
N GLN A 266 4.02 -27.26 0.02
CA GLN A 266 5.34 -26.68 -0.23
C GLN A 266 5.57 -25.38 0.56
N PHE A 267 4.54 -24.77 1.15
CA PHE A 267 4.68 -23.53 1.90
C PHE A 267 5.33 -23.77 3.26
N TRP A 268 6.41 -23.03 3.55
CA TRP A 268 7.10 -23.18 4.82
C TRP A 268 6.28 -22.66 6.01
N GLN A 269 5.56 -21.54 5.81
CA GLN A 269 4.78 -20.87 6.84
C GLN A 269 3.47 -20.29 6.25
N PRO A 270 2.51 -21.15 5.88
CA PRO A 270 1.29 -20.74 5.16
C PRO A 270 0.41 -19.76 5.96
N TRP A 271 0.52 -19.76 7.29
CA TRP A 271 -0.26 -18.88 8.17
C TRP A 271 0.05 -17.38 7.98
N ILE A 272 1.20 -17.01 7.42
CA ILE A 272 1.55 -15.59 7.19
C ILE A 272 0.74 -14.98 6.04
N PHE A 273 0.42 -15.77 5.01
CA PHE A 273 -0.33 -15.34 3.83
C PHE A 273 -1.67 -16.08 3.70
N GLN A 274 -2.27 -16.45 4.83
CA GLN A 274 -3.46 -17.30 4.84
C GLN A 274 -4.57 -16.76 3.95
N GLU A 275 -4.84 -15.45 4.00
CA GLU A 275 -5.90 -14.84 3.20
C GLU A 275 -5.63 -14.92 1.70
N ARG A 276 -4.39 -14.65 1.26
CA ARG A 276 -4.00 -14.78 -0.15
C ARG A 276 -4.08 -16.23 -0.63
N ILE A 277 -3.55 -17.16 0.17
CA ILE A 277 -3.59 -18.60 -0.13
C ILE A 277 -5.04 -19.06 -0.26
N GLU A 278 -5.93 -18.63 0.65
CA GLU A 278 -7.35 -18.96 0.61
C GLU A 278 -8.02 -18.37 -0.63
N TYR A 279 -7.75 -17.10 -0.96
CA TYR A 279 -8.26 -16.48 -2.18
C TYR A 279 -7.90 -17.31 -3.42
N ASP A 280 -6.62 -17.65 -3.60
CA ASP A 280 -6.17 -18.42 -4.77
C ASP A 280 -6.74 -19.85 -4.77
N ARG A 281 -6.89 -20.47 -3.58
CA ARG A 281 -7.57 -21.76 -3.43
C ARG A 281 -9.00 -21.69 -3.92
N GLN A 282 -9.76 -20.68 -3.50
CA GLN A 282 -11.18 -20.55 -3.81
C GLN A 282 -11.39 -20.27 -5.30
N VAL A 283 -10.54 -19.45 -5.91
CA VAL A 283 -10.54 -19.25 -7.37
C VAL A 283 -10.21 -20.56 -8.10
N ASN A 284 -9.21 -21.32 -7.65
CA ASN A 284 -8.88 -22.63 -8.22
C ASN A 284 -10.05 -23.63 -8.09
N GLN A 285 -10.70 -23.68 -6.93
CA GLN A 285 -11.87 -24.55 -6.70
C GLN A 285 -13.03 -24.20 -7.64
N LEU A 286 -13.31 -22.91 -7.88
CA LEU A 286 -14.32 -22.51 -8.86
C LEU A 286 -13.99 -22.96 -10.29
N LEU A 287 -12.72 -22.99 -10.68
CA LEU A 287 -12.33 -23.58 -11.96
C LEU A 287 -12.58 -25.10 -11.99
N GLN A 288 -12.29 -25.80 -10.89
CA GLN A 288 -12.54 -27.23 -10.79
C GLN A 288 -14.04 -27.56 -10.85
N TYR A 289 -14.91 -26.70 -10.32
CA TYR A 289 -16.37 -26.86 -10.41
C TYR A 289 -16.87 -26.99 -11.85
N ASN A 290 -16.25 -26.30 -12.82
CA ASN A 290 -16.63 -26.39 -14.23
C ASN A 290 -16.50 -27.82 -14.78
N VAL A 291 -15.65 -28.65 -14.16
CA VAL A 291 -15.44 -30.06 -14.50
C VAL A 291 -16.18 -30.99 -13.54
N SER A 292 -15.97 -30.83 -12.23
CA SER A 292 -16.48 -31.78 -11.22
C SER A 292 -17.98 -31.64 -10.95
N ARG A 293 -18.54 -30.44 -11.15
CA ARG A 293 -19.91 -30.08 -10.79
C ARG A 293 -20.27 -30.36 -9.32
N ASP A 294 -19.29 -30.44 -8.42
CA ASP A 294 -19.53 -30.70 -7.00
C ASP A 294 -20.18 -29.48 -6.32
N PRO A 295 -21.43 -29.58 -5.82
CA PRO A 295 -22.11 -28.46 -5.16
C PRO A 295 -21.41 -27.98 -3.88
N LYS A 296 -20.58 -28.82 -3.24
CA LYS A 296 -19.83 -28.43 -2.03
C LYS A 296 -18.83 -27.30 -2.31
N ILE A 297 -18.29 -27.23 -3.54
CA ILE A 297 -17.39 -26.15 -3.95
C ILE A 297 -18.10 -24.80 -3.90
N LEU A 298 -19.32 -24.74 -4.43
CA LEU A 298 -20.12 -23.50 -4.42
C LEU A 298 -20.47 -23.08 -3.00
N GLN A 299 -20.84 -24.03 -2.14
CA GLN A 299 -21.16 -23.74 -0.74
C GLN A 299 -19.93 -23.27 0.07
N SER A 300 -18.76 -23.87 -0.17
CA SER A 300 -17.47 -23.42 0.37
C SER A 300 -17.19 -21.98 -0.04
N TYR A 301 -17.35 -21.66 -1.32
CA TYR A 301 -17.13 -20.31 -1.84
C TYR A 301 -18.08 -19.29 -1.21
N ILE A 302 -19.38 -19.61 -1.05
CA ILE A 302 -20.34 -18.73 -0.36
C ILE A 302 -19.95 -18.54 1.11
N THR A 303 -19.42 -19.55 1.79
CA THR A 303 -19.04 -19.39 3.20
C THR A 303 -17.81 -18.49 3.33
N TRP A 304 -16.78 -18.74 2.53
CA TRP A 304 -15.56 -17.96 2.49
C TRP A 304 -15.79 -16.52 2.04
N SER A 305 -16.49 -16.31 0.92
CA SER A 305 -16.73 -14.98 0.36
C SER A 305 -17.52 -14.07 1.31
N GLN A 306 -18.40 -14.63 2.16
CA GLN A 306 -19.10 -13.84 3.18
C GLN A 306 -18.12 -13.26 4.21
N GLN A 307 -17.15 -14.06 4.65
CA GLN A 307 -16.14 -13.63 5.61
C GLN A 307 -15.15 -12.66 4.95
N TYR A 308 -14.70 -12.97 3.73
CA TYR A 308 -13.79 -12.13 2.96
C TYR A 308 -14.40 -10.75 2.70
N LEU A 309 -15.63 -10.67 2.19
CA LEU A 309 -16.32 -9.41 1.89
C LEU A 309 -16.76 -8.62 3.14
N SER A 310 -16.60 -9.17 4.35
CA SER A 310 -16.79 -8.41 5.60
C SER A 310 -15.59 -7.55 5.98
N HIS A 311 -14.45 -7.72 5.29
CA HIS A 311 -13.22 -6.94 5.51
C HIS A 311 -12.63 -6.37 4.21
N HIS A 312 -13.08 -6.84 3.05
CA HIS A 312 -12.56 -6.46 1.74
C HIS A 312 -13.66 -6.04 0.76
N VAL A 313 -13.28 -5.25 -0.24
CA VAL A 313 -14.14 -4.74 -1.31
C VAL A 313 -13.60 -5.26 -2.64
N ASP A 314 -14.06 -6.44 -3.06
CA ASP A 314 -13.56 -7.10 -4.27
C ASP A 314 -14.67 -7.37 -5.29
N LYS A 315 -14.60 -6.67 -6.43
CA LYS A 315 -15.57 -6.78 -7.53
C LYS A 315 -15.71 -8.22 -8.08
N ASN A 316 -14.64 -9.01 -8.11
CA ASN A 316 -14.70 -10.37 -8.64
C ASN A 316 -15.37 -11.30 -7.63
N VAL A 317 -15.03 -11.16 -6.34
CA VAL A 317 -15.67 -11.96 -5.29
C VAL A 317 -17.16 -11.62 -5.20
N TYR A 318 -17.54 -10.34 -5.29
CA TYR A 318 -18.95 -9.93 -5.43
C TYR A 318 -19.62 -10.61 -6.62
N ALA A 319 -19.03 -10.52 -7.82
CA ALA A 319 -19.63 -11.07 -9.04
C ALA A 319 -19.83 -12.59 -8.96
N TYR A 320 -18.82 -13.34 -8.53
CA TYR A 320 -18.93 -14.80 -8.40
C TYR A 320 -19.94 -15.19 -7.32
N ARG A 321 -19.93 -14.51 -6.18
CA ARG A 321 -20.87 -14.78 -5.10
C ARG A 321 -22.32 -14.53 -5.54
N ILE A 322 -22.59 -13.41 -6.18
CA ILE A 322 -23.91 -13.06 -6.71
C ILE A 322 -24.38 -14.11 -7.73
N ALA A 323 -23.50 -14.52 -8.65
CA ALA A 323 -23.81 -15.55 -9.63
C ALA A 323 -24.15 -16.90 -8.98
N ILE A 324 -23.38 -17.31 -7.97
CA ILE A 324 -23.60 -18.57 -7.24
C ILE A 324 -24.89 -18.52 -6.42
N LEU A 325 -25.19 -17.41 -5.76
CA LEU A 325 -26.45 -17.22 -5.02
C LEU A 325 -27.66 -17.28 -5.95
N SER A 326 -27.57 -16.62 -7.11
CA SER A 326 -28.60 -16.65 -8.15
C SER A 326 -28.82 -18.07 -8.67
N PHE A 327 -27.74 -18.80 -8.96
CA PHE A 327 -27.78 -20.20 -9.37
C PHE A 327 -28.37 -21.12 -8.29
N SER A 328 -28.19 -20.79 -7.02
CA SER A 328 -28.67 -21.57 -5.87
C SER A 328 -30.11 -21.21 -5.45
N ASN A 329 -30.89 -20.51 -6.29
CA ASN A 329 -32.25 -20.03 -6.00
C ASN A 329 -32.35 -19.13 -4.75
N LYS A 330 -31.29 -18.37 -4.44
CA LYS A 330 -31.27 -17.38 -3.35
C LYS A 330 -31.32 -15.95 -3.91
N ALA A 331 -32.37 -15.66 -4.68
CA ALA A 331 -32.50 -14.40 -5.41
C ALA A 331 -32.45 -13.16 -4.50
N ASP A 332 -33.09 -13.21 -3.32
CA ASP A 332 -33.11 -12.09 -2.37
C ASP A 332 -31.72 -11.75 -1.82
N GLU A 333 -30.94 -12.78 -1.44
CA GLU A 333 -29.56 -12.60 -0.98
C GLU A 333 -28.67 -12.07 -2.12
N ALA A 334 -28.86 -12.58 -3.34
CA ALA A 334 -28.12 -12.15 -4.52
C ALA A 334 -28.41 -10.68 -4.86
N GLU A 335 -29.67 -10.26 -4.83
CA GLU A 335 -30.07 -8.89 -5.14
C GLU A 335 -29.60 -7.90 -4.07
N LYS A 336 -29.63 -8.28 -2.80
CA LYS A 336 -29.06 -7.46 -1.71
C LYS A 336 -27.58 -7.17 -1.97
N GLN A 337 -26.81 -8.20 -2.31
CA GLN A 337 -25.38 -8.04 -2.58
C GLN A 337 -25.09 -7.32 -3.89
N ARG A 338 -25.91 -7.54 -4.92
CA ARG A 338 -25.81 -6.79 -6.18
C ARG A 338 -26.09 -5.31 -5.95
N HIS A 339 -27.10 -4.98 -5.15
CA HIS A 339 -27.42 -3.59 -4.82
C HIS A 339 -26.24 -2.89 -4.14
N GLU A 340 -25.68 -3.48 -3.09
CA GLU A 340 -24.47 -2.98 -2.42
C GLU A 340 -23.30 -2.83 -3.41
N ALA A 341 -23.00 -3.86 -4.19
CA ALA A 341 -21.95 -3.81 -5.21
C ALA A 341 -22.19 -2.72 -6.27
N SER A 342 -23.45 -2.44 -6.65
CA SER A 342 -23.79 -1.40 -7.62
C SER A 342 -23.55 0.01 -7.08
N LEU A 343 -23.69 0.21 -5.77
CA LEU A 343 -23.38 1.48 -5.13
C LEU A 343 -21.87 1.70 -5.04
N ILE A 344 -21.09 0.65 -4.76
CA ILE A 344 -19.62 0.73 -4.68
C ILE A 344 -19.00 0.85 -6.08
N PHE A 345 -19.44 0.02 -7.02
CA PHE A 345 -18.92 -0.14 -8.37
C PHE A 345 -19.90 0.37 -9.44
N SER A 346 -20.29 1.65 -9.36
CA SER A 346 -21.33 2.25 -10.21
C SER A 346 -21.07 2.20 -11.71
N HIS A 347 -19.82 1.99 -12.13
CA HIS A 347 -19.43 1.89 -13.55
C HIS A 347 -19.28 0.45 -14.04
N ASP A 348 -19.37 -0.56 -13.16
CA ASP A 348 -19.22 -1.96 -13.54
C ASP A 348 -20.57 -2.52 -14.04
N PRO A 349 -20.67 -2.96 -15.31
CA PRO A 349 -21.93 -3.41 -15.89
C PRO A 349 -22.46 -4.68 -15.23
N ARG A 350 -21.62 -5.47 -14.55
CA ARG A 350 -22.02 -6.71 -13.87
C ARG A 350 -23.02 -6.47 -12.74
N PHE A 351 -23.10 -5.26 -12.21
CA PHE A 351 -23.93 -4.94 -11.05
C PHE A 351 -25.10 -4.02 -11.36
N GLN A 352 -25.32 -3.58 -12.60
CA GLN A 352 -26.34 -2.54 -12.88
C GLN A 352 -27.76 -3.09 -13.00
N ASN A 353 -27.92 -4.33 -13.45
CA ASN A 353 -29.23 -4.92 -13.69
C ASN A 353 -29.71 -5.67 -12.45
N SER A 354 -30.91 -5.34 -11.96
CA SER A 354 -31.54 -6.06 -10.85
C SER A 354 -31.78 -7.53 -11.20
N ILE A 355 -31.57 -8.39 -10.22
CA ILE A 355 -31.89 -9.81 -10.31
C ILE A 355 -33.39 -9.96 -10.09
N ALA A 356 -34.08 -10.58 -11.04
CA ALA A 356 -35.52 -10.81 -10.93
C ALA A 356 -35.80 -11.69 -9.69
N ILE A 357 -36.50 -11.12 -8.72
CA ILE A 357 -37.03 -11.88 -7.58
C ILE A 357 -38.30 -12.55 -8.10
N THR A 358 -38.22 -13.82 -8.49
CA THR A 358 -39.42 -14.58 -8.81
C THR A 358 -40.22 -14.71 -7.52
N SER A 359 -41.26 -13.90 -7.36
CA SER A 359 -42.28 -14.12 -6.33
C SER A 359 -42.78 -15.55 -6.52
N ARG A 360 -42.53 -16.42 -5.54
CA ARG A 360 -43.12 -17.75 -5.51
C ARG A 360 -44.61 -17.59 -5.78
N GLU A 361 -45.08 -18.17 -6.87
CA GLU A 361 -46.49 -18.46 -7.06
C GLU A 361 -46.93 -19.23 -5.81
N VAL A 362 -47.72 -18.54 -5.00
CA VAL A 362 -48.64 -19.19 -4.07
C VAL A 362 -49.72 -19.76 -4.96
N GLU A 363 -49.53 -21.00 -5.40
CA GLU A 363 -50.61 -21.89 -5.83
C GLU A 363 -50.54 -23.21 -5.04
#